data_AF-A0A928HTR9-F1
#
_entry.id   AF-A0A928HTR9-F1
#
_cell.length_a   1.000
_cell.length_b   1.000
_cell.length_c   1.000
_cell.angle_alpha   90.00
_cell.angle_beta   90.00
_cell.angle_gamma   90.00
#
_symmetry.space_group_name_H-M   'P 1'
#
loop_
_entity.id
_entity.type
_entity.pdbx_description
1 polymer ?
#
loop_
_entity_poly.entity_id
_entity_poly.type
_entity_poly.pdbx_seq_one_letter_code
_entity_poly.pdbx_strand_id
1 'polypeptide(L)'
;MKKIENLLLRAGGYTVLILLLFYLFGLASDFTDAYIDFPTFMLILGFGIIISAAGLIFSAQKIVLALRVLIHYAVLLLAFSVIFISTGNISSAGGGAVFTAIIIFTVLYATIFGISYGILMAVRKVDEKIDRKIKAELKKETKKEKYRPLYKTEE
;
A
#
# COMPACT_ATOMS: atom_id res chain seq x y z
N MET A 1 10.36 8.18 17.53
CA MET A 1 11.19 7.13 16.89
C MET A 1 10.35 6.15 16.07
N LYS A 2 9.40 5.39 16.64
CA LYS A 2 8.57 4.39 15.90
C LYS A 2 7.92 4.84 14.58
N LYS A 3 7.51 6.12 14.45
CA LYS A 3 6.92 6.63 13.20
C LYS A 3 7.94 6.79 12.06
N ILE A 4 9.18 7.18 12.39
CA ILE A 4 10.26 7.38 11.42
C ILE A 4 10.78 6.02 10.94
N GLU A 5 10.98 5.08 11.86
CA GLU A 5 11.36 3.69 11.54
C GLU A 5 10.36 3.03 10.59
N ASN A 6 9.05 3.15 10.87
CA ASN A 6 8.01 2.61 9.98
C ASN A 6 7.99 3.27 8.60
N LEU A 7 8.30 4.56 8.53
CA LEU A 7 8.39 5.28 7.26
C LEU A 7 9.60 4.81 6.44
N LEU A 8 10.75 4.63 7.10
CA LEU A 8 11.97 4.14 6.47
C LEU A 8 11.85 2.69 6.01
N LEU A 9 11.22 1.82 6.81
CA LEU A 9 10.94 0.43 6.41
C LEU A 9 10.03 0.37 5.18
N ARG A 10 8.96 1.18 5.16
CA ARG A 10 8.08 1.29 3.99
C ARG A 10 8.82 1.83 2.77
N ALA A 11 9.64 2.87 2.96
CA ALA A 11 10.45 3.46 1.90
C ALA A 11 11.44 2.44 1.31
N GLY A 12 12.10 1.65 2.17
CA GLY A 12 12.96 0.53 1.76
C GLY A 12 12.18 -0.52 0.96
N GLY A 13 10.98 -0.89 1.42
CA GLY A 13 10.09 -1.78 0.67
C GLY A 13 9.72 -1.27 -0.71
N TYR A 14 9.37 0.02 -0.83
CA TYR A 14 9.09 0.65 -2.13
C TYR A 14 10.33 0.71 -3.02
N THR A 15 11.50 1.01 -2.44
CA THR A 15 12.78 1.05 -3.16
C THR A 15 13.09 -0.33 -3.75
N VAL A 16 12.99 -1.40 -2.95
CA VAL A 16 13.18 -2.79 -3.43
C VAL A 16 12.18 -3.14 -4.53
N LEU A 17 10.91 -2.75 -4.37
CA LEU A 17 9.88 -3.01 -5.38
C LEU A 17 10.18 -2.29 -6.71
N ILE A 18 10.60 -1.02 -6.65
CA ILE A 18 10.97 -0.25 -7.85
C ILE A 18 12.18 -0.87 -8.53
N LEU A 19 13.20 -1.27 -7.77
CA LEU A 19 14.38 -1.96 -8.30
C LEU A 19 14.00 -3.30 -8.96
N LEU A 20 13.13 -4.08 -8.33
CA LEU A 20 12.64 -5.35 -8.89
C LEU A 20 11.90 -5.12 -10.21
N LEU A 21 11.02 -4.12 -10.28
CA LEU A 21 10.32 -3.75 -11.51
C LEU A 21 11.31 -3.31 -12.60
N PHE A 22 12.33 -2.53 -12.24
CA PHE A 22 13.40 -2.14 -13.16
C PHE A 22 14.13 -3.36 -13.73
N TYR A 23 14.48 -4.32 -12.87
CA TYR A 23 15.18 -5.53 -13.28
C TYR A 23 14.32 -6.43 -14.17
N LEU A 24 13.04 -6.62 -13.81
CA LEU A 24 12.09 -7.37 -14.64
C LEU A 24 11.85 -6.71 -15.99
N PHE A 25 11.78 -5.38 -16.03
CA PHE A 25 11.64 -4.64 -17.27
C PHE A 25 12.88 -4.82 -18.14
N GLY A 26 14.09 -4.67 -17.56
CA GLY A 26 15.36 -4.91 -18.26
C GLY A 26 15.48 -6.32 -18.84
N LEU A 27 15.06 -7.35 -18.10
CA LEU A 27 15.02 -8.74 -18.58
C LEU A 27 14.05 -8.93 -19.75
N ALA A 28 12.92 -8.21 -19.77
CA ALA A 28 11.90 -8.35 -20.79
C ALA A 28 12.20 -7.57 -22.09
N SER A 29 13.18 -6.68 -22.08
CA SER A 29 13.43 -5.72 -23.16
C SER A 29 14.75 -5.92 -23.90
N ASP A 30 15.41 -7.08 -23.72
CA ASP A 30 16.72 -7.41 -24.30
C ASP A 30 17.82 -6.37 -24.02
N PHE A 31 17.62 -5.47 -23.04
CA PHE A 31 18.65 -4.55 -22.58
C PHE A 31 19.67 -5.35 -21.77
N THR A 32 20.75 -5.77 -22.43
CA THR A 32 21.87 -6.51 -21.81
C THR A 32 22.64 -5.72 -20.75
N ASP A 33 22.42 -4.39 -20.66
CA ASP A 33 23.06 -3.50 -19.69
C ASP A 33 22.05 -2.84 -18.74
N ALA A 34 21.21 -3.65 -18.07
CA ALA A 34 20.37 -3.17 -16.97
C ALA A 34 21.21 -2.86 -15.70
N TYR A 35 22.18 -1.95 -15.82
CA TYR A 35 22.98 -1.44 -14.71
C TYR A 35 22.34 -0.19 -14.13
N ILE A 36 22.09 -0.21 -12.83
CA ILE A 36 21.61 0.96 -12.08
C ILE A 36 22.84 1.65 -11.49
N ASP A 37 23.17 2.82 -12.02
CA ASP A 37 24.25 3.64 -11.47
C ASP A 37 23.85 4.25 -10.12
N PHE A 38 24.86 4.70 -9.37
CA PHE A 38 24.66 5.26 -8.03
C PHE A 38 23.72 6.49 -8.01
N PRO A 39 23.80 7.45 -8.96
CA PRO A 39 22.84 8.54 -9.08
C PRO A 39 21.39 8.06 -9.26
N THR A 40 21.17 7.09 -10.14
CA THR A 40 19.84 6.51 -10.37
C THR A 40 19.33 5.81 -9.12
N PHE A 41 20.18 5.05 -8.45
CA PHE A 41 19.83 4.41 -7.18
C PHE A 41 19.42 5.43 -6.11
N MET A 42 20.17 6.52 -5.96
CA MET A 42 19.82 7.59 -5.01
C MET A 42 18.50 8.28 -5.37
N LEU A 43 18.21 8.45 -6.65
CA LEU A 43 16.94 8.99 -7.13
C LEU A 43 15.78 8.04 -6.80
N ILE A 44 15.93 6.74 -7.06
CA ILE A 44 14.95 5.71 -6.70
C ILE A 44 14.71 5.69 -5.18
N LEU A 45 15.77 5.75 -4.38
CA LEU A 45 15.68 5.79 -2.92
C LEU A 45 14.92 7.02 -2.43
N GLY A 46 15.25 8.20 -2.97
CA GLY A 46 14.56 9.46 -2.66
C GLY A 46 13.06 9.38 -2.97
N PHE A 47 12.70 8.82 -4.13
CA PHE A 47 11.30 8.59 -4.48
C PHE A 47 10.63 7.53 -3.61
N GLY A 48 11.34 6.49 -3.17
CA GLY A 48 10.85 5.52 -2.20
C GLY A 48 10.40 6.20 -0.89
N ILE A 49 11.14 7.22 -0.43
CA ILE A 49 10.76 8.04 0.72
C ILE A 49 9.53 8.88 0.42
N ILE A 50 9.46 9.54 -0.75
CA ILE A 50 8.30 10.35 -1.15
C ILE A 50 7.03 9.50 -1.24
N ILE A 51 7.11 8.31 -1.85
CA ILE A 51 5.99 7.37 -1.99
C ILE A 51 5.55 6.87 -0.60
N SER A 52 6.50 6.55 0.28
CA SER A 52 6.21 6.17 1.66
C SER A 52 5.47 7.28 2.42
N ALA A 53 5.93 8.53 2.27
CA ALA A 53 5.28 9.71 2.85
C ALA A 53 3.88 9.95 2.25
N ALA A 54 3.70 9.77 0.95
CA ALA A 54 2.41 9.87 0.29
C ALA A 54 1.41 8.85 0.85
N GLY A 55 1.87 7.65 1.24
CA GLY A 55 1.06 6.65 1.92
C GLY A 55 0.47 7.12 3.25
N LEU A 56 1.06 8.13 3.90
CA LEU A 56 0.51 8.72 5.13
C LEU A 56 -0.83 9.43 4.88
N ILE A 57 -1.15 9.81 3.65
CA ILE A 57 -2.41 10.46 3.33
C ILE A 57 -3.62 9.57 3.66
N PHE A 58 -3.45 8.24 3.60
CA PHE A 58 -4.49 7.30 3.99
C PHE A 58 -4.81 7.33 5.49
N SER A 59 -3.91 7.85 6.33
CA SER A 59 -4.15 8.08 7.75
C SER A 59 -4.96 9.35 8.03
N ALA A 60 -5.08 10.28 7.06
CA ALA A 60 -5.72 11.57 7.26
C ALA A 60 -7.26 11.45 7.24
N GLN A 61 -7.86 11.13 8.39
CA GLN A 61 -9.30 10.85 8.53
C GLN A 61 -10.24 11.94 8.00
N LYS A 62 -9.79 13.20 7.94
CA LYS A 62 -10.58 14.36 7.48
C LYS A 62 -10.85 14.40 5.98
N ILE A 63 -10.10 13.64 5.17
CA ILE A 63 -10.20 13.68 3.70
C ILE A 63 -11.06 12.51 3.22
N VAL A 64 -11.95 12.70 2.23
CA VAL A 64 -12.72 11.57 1.65
C VAL A 64 -11.79 10.57 0.95
N LEU A 65 -12.12 9.27 1.01
CA LEU A 65 -11.26 8.20 0.48
C LEU A 65 -10.90 8.43 -0.99
N ALA A 66 -11.87 8.81 -1.82
CA ALA A 66 -11.66 9.08 -3.25
C ALA A 66 -10.56 10.15 -3.48
N LEU A 67 -10.58 11.22 -2.67
CA LEU A 67 -9.60 12.29 -2.77
C LEU A 67 -8.21 11.83 -2.26
N ARG A 68 -8.15 10.99 -1.22
CA ARG A 68 -6.89 10.38 -0.78
C ARG A 68 -6.27 9.52 -1.87
N VAL A 69 -7.08 8.70 -2.55
CA VAL A 69 -6.63 7.86 -3.66
C VAL A 69 -6.13 8.70 -4.82
N LEU A 70 -6.84 9.78 -5.17
CA LEU A 70 -6.47 10.69 -6.25
C LEU A 70 -5.14 11.39 -5.97
N ILE A 71 -4.95 11.92 -4.75
CA ILE A 71 -3.68 12.55 -4.36
C ILE A 71 -2.54 11.52 -4.34
N HIS A 72 -2.78 10.33 -3.78
CA HIS A 72 -1.76 9.28 -3.75
C HIS A 72 -1.36 8.86 -5.17
N TYR A 73 -2.33 8.68 -6.05
CA TYR A 73 -2.12 8.38 -7.47
C TYR A 73 -1.31 9.47 -8.17
N ALA A 74 -1.66 10.75 -7.96
CA ALA A 74 -0.94 11.87 -8.57
C ALA A 74 0.54 11.91 -8.17
N VAL A 75 0.85 11.69 -6.88
CA VAL A 75 2.25 11.65 -6.39
C VAL A 75 3.00 10.46 -6.99
N LEU A 76 2.37 9.30 -7.03
CA LEU A 76 2.93 8.08 -7.60
C LEU A 76 3.18 8.21 -9.11
N LEU A 77 2.25 8.81 -9.85
CA LEU A 77 2.39 9.09 -11.28
C LEU A 77 3.51 10.09 -11.55
N LEU A 78 3.63 11.14 -10.73
CA LEU A 78 4.70 12.11 -10.85
C LEU A 78 6.06 11.46 -10.55
N ALA A 79 6.15 10.63 -9.50
CA ALA A 79 7.34 9.87 -9.18
C ALA A 79 7.75 8.93 -10.31
N PHE A 80 6.79 8.16 -10.82
CA PHE A 80 6.99 7.30 -11.98
C PHE A 80 7.51 8.08 -13.18
N SER A 81 6.86 9.21 -13.51
CA SER A 81 7.23 10.03 -14.67
C SER A 81 8.65 10.58 -14.55
N VAL A 82 9.03 11.10 -13.38
CA VAL A 82 10.38 11.63 -13.15
C VAL A 82 11.42 10.53 -13.23
N ILE A 83 11.20 9.39 -12.57
CA ILE A 83 12.12 8.24 -12.64
C ILE A 83 12.27 7.81 -14.11
N PHE A 84 11.17 7.52 -14.81
CA PHE A 84 11.22 7.01 -16.18
C PHE A 84 11.83 7.99 -17.19
N ILE A 85 11.60 9.31 -17.02
CA ILE A 85 12.25 10.34 -17.85
C ILE A 85 13.75 10.39 -17.56
N SER A 86 14.13 10.38 -16.28
CA SER A 86 15.54 10.50 -15.87
C SER A 86 16.37 9.27 -16.16
N THR A 87 15.77 8.06 -16.20
CA THR A 87 16.54 6.80 -16.25
C THR A 87 16.25 5.97 -17.50
N GLY A 88 15.04 6.05 -18.06
CA GLY A 88 14.60 5.17 -19.15
C GLY A 88 14.77 5.76 -20.55
N ASN A 89 15.25 7.01 -20.67
CA ASN A 89 15.33 7.76 -21.93
C ASN A 89 14.03 7.70 -22.77
N ILE A 90 12.88 7.46 -22.14
CA ILE A 90 11.62 7.19 -22.84
C ILE A 90 11.07 8.43 -23.55
N SER A 91 11.50 9.62 -23.14
CA SER A 91 11.30 10.86 -23.88
C SER A 91 11.87 10.78 -25.31
N SER A 92 12.96 10.04 -25.52
CA SER A 92 13.56 9.80 -26.85
C SER A 92 12.79 8.77 -27.69
N ALA A 93 12.00 7.88 -27.05
CA ALA A 93 11.14 6.91 -27.72
C ALA A 93 9.83 7.52 -28.27
N GLY A 94 9.60 8.82 -28.02
CA GLY A 94 8.45 9.57 -28.52
C GLY A 94 7.22 9.56 -27.60
N GLY A 95 6.29 10.49 -27.82
CA GLY A 95 5.13 10.69 -26.95
C GLY A 95 4.20 9.48 -26.80
N GLY A 96 4.15 8.61 -27.82
CA GLY A 96 3.35 7.37 -27.77
C GLY A 96 3.86 6.35 -26.75
N ALA A 97 5.18 6.22 -26.59
CA ALA A 97 5.77 5.33 -25.59
C ALA A 97 5.49 5.82 -24.16
N VAL A 98 5.61 7.13 -23.93
CA VAL A 98 5.26 7.79 -22.66
C VAL A 98 3.78 7.54 -22.32
N PHE A 99 2.88 7.77 -23.26
CA PHE A 99 1.45 7.57 -23.05
C PHE A 99 1.10 6.11 -22.72
N THR A 100 1.72 5.17 -23.43
CA THR A 100 1.55 3.73 -23.17
C THR A 100 2.03 3.35 -21.77
N ALA A 101 3.19 3.87 -21.35
CA ALA A 101 3.71 3.64 -20.00
C ALA A 101 2.77 4.18 -18.91
N ILE A 102 2.19 5.37 -19.12
CA ILE A 102 1.19 5.95 -18.21
C ILE A 102 -0.06 5.06 -18.12
N ILE A 103 -0.58 4.54 -19.24
CA ILE A 103 -1.73 3.64 -19.23
C ILE A 103 -1.42 2.37 -18.45
N ILE A 104 -0.28 1.72 -18.73
CA ILE A 104 0.14 0.50 -18.04
C ILE A 104 0.26 0.77 -16.54
N PHE A 105 0.89 1.89 -16.15
CA PHE A 105 1.00 2.32 -14.77
C PHE A 105 -0.37 2.52 -14.10
N THR A 106 -1.31 3.16 -14.80
CA THR A 106 -2.68 3.41 -14.30
C THR A 106 -3.40 2.10 -14.01
N VAL A 107 -3.32 1.15 -14.95
CA VAL A 107 -3.95 -0.18 -14.80
C VAL A 107 -3.33 -0.93 -13.63
N LEU A 108 -2.00 -0.99 -13.54
CA LEU A 108 -1.30 -1.64 -12.43
C LEU A 108 -1.67 -1.03 -11.08
N TYR A 109 -1.71 0.30 -11.00
CA TYR A 109 -2.11 1.00 -9.78
C TYR A 109 -3.54 0.65 -9.38
N ALA A 110 -4.49 0.68 -10.31
CA ALA A 110 -5.88 0.33 -10.05
C ALA A 110 -6.02 -1.13 -9.59
N THR A 111 -5.29 -2.06 -10.20
CA THR A 111 -5.28 -3.48 -9.81
C THR A 111 -4.71 -3.68 -8.41
N ILE A 112 -3.52 -3.13 -8.12
CA ILE A 112 -2.88 -3.27 -6.80
C ILE A 112 -3.74 -2.62 -5.70
N PHE A 113 -4.29 -1.43 -5.98
CA PHE A 113 -5.18 -0.75 -5.05
C PHE A 113 -6.46 -1.56 -4.81
N GLY A 114 -7.08 -2.08 -5.87
CA GLY A 114 -8.29 -2.90 -5.78
C GLY A 114 -8.08 -4.17 -4.96
N ILE A 115 -6.97 -4.89 -5.19
CA ILE A 115 -6.59 -6.09 -4.42
C ILE A 115 -6.39 -5.71 -2.95
N SER A 116 -5.59 -4.66 -2.68
CA SER A 116 -5.30 -4.20 -1.32
C SER A 116 -6.57 -3.79 -0.57
N TYR A 117 -7.47 -3.06 -1.24
CA TYR A 117 -8.75 -2.65 -0.69
C TYR A 117 -9.67 -3.86 -0.43
N GLY A 118 -9.71 -4.83 -1.35
CA GLY A 118 -10.47 -6.06 -1.20
C GLY A 118 -10.02 -6.89 0.01
N ILE A 119 -8.70 -7.06 0.20
CA ILE A 119 -8.12 -7.74 1.35
C ILE A 119 -8.49 -7.01 2.65
N LEU A 120 -8.33 -5.68 2.70
CA LEU A 120 -8.71 -4.89 3.87
C LEU A 120 -10.19 -5.04 4.22
N MET A 121 -11.07 -5.04 3.21
CA MET A 121 -12.51 -5.23 3.43
C MET A 121 -12.82 -6.65 3.94
N ALA A 122 -12.12 -7.67 3.43
CA ALA A 122 -12.26 -9.05 3.88
C ALA A 122 -11.83 -9.21 5.36
N VAL A 123 -10.69 -8.64 5.74
CA VAL A 123 -10.19 -8.66 7.13
C VAL A 123 -11.20 -7.98 8.06
N ARG A 124 -11.70 -6.79 7.71
CA ARG A 124 -12.69 -6.07 8.53
C ARG A 124 -13.98 -6.87 8.71
N LYS A 125 -14.45 -7.58 7.69
CA LYS A 125 -15.62 -8.47 7.79
C LYS A 125 -15.38 -9.65 8.73
N VAL A 126 -14.16 -10.19 8.77
CA VAL A 126 -13.79 -11.28 9.69
C VAL A 126 -13.75 -10.75 11.12
N ASP A 127 -13.10 -9.60 11.36
CA ASP A 127 -13.03 -8.97 12.67
C ASP A 127 -14.43 -8.67 13.22
N GLU A 128 -15.32 -8.10 12.41
CA GLU A 128 -16.71 -7.87 12.81
C GLU A 128 -17.49 -9.14 13.16
N LYS A 129 -17.20 -10.27 12.49
CA LYS A 129 -17.83 -11.57 12.80
C LYS A 129 -17.32 -12.11 14.14
N ILE A 130 -16.02 -12.00 14.40
CA ILE A 130 -15.40 -12.41 15.66
C ILE A 130 -15.97 -11.56 16.80
N ASP A 131 -16.02 -10.25 16.63
CA ASP A 131 -16.49 -9.30 17.64
C ASP A 131 -17.98 -9.53 17.99
N ARG A 132 -18.80 -9.87 16.99
CA ARG A 132 -20.19 -10.29 17.19
C ARG A 132 -20.31 -11.61 17.96
N LYS A 133 -19.46 -12.60 17.69
CA LYS A 133 -19.46 -13.88 18.43
C LYS A 133 -19.08 -13.67 19.90
N ILE A 134 -18.02 -12.91 20.17
CA ILE A 134 -17.56 -12.61 21.53
C ILE A 134 -18.68 -11.90 22.33
N LYS A 135 -19.32 -10.88 21.74
CA LYS A 135 -20.44 -10.17 22.40
C LYS A 135 -21.64 -11.09 22.65
N ALA A 136 -21.91 -12.05 21.77
CA ALA A 136 -22.99 -13.01 21.95
C ALA A 136 -22.70 -14.04 23.06
N GLU A 137 -21.44 -14.49 23.18
CA GLU A 137 -20.99 -15.40 24.25
C GLU A 137 -21.00 -14.71 25.61
N LEU A 138 -20.41 -13.52 25.72
CA LEU A 138 -20.46 -12.70 26.93
C LEU A 138 -21.91 -12.51 27.41
N LYS A 139 -22.83 -12.14 26.51
CA LYS A 139 -24.24 -11.95 26.85
C LYS A 139 -24.92 -13.24 27.34
N LYS A 140 -24.50 -14.42 26.87
CA LYS A 140 -25.01 -15.71 27.35
C LYS A 140 -24.46 -16.05 28.73
N GLU A 141 -23.19 -15.78 29.00
CA GLU A 141 -22.58 -16.00 30.32
C GLU A 141 -23.16 -15.08 31.38
N THR A 142 -23.30 -13.77 31.10
CA THR A 142 -23.93 -12.83 32.03
C THR A 142 -25.37 -13.21 32.35
N LYS A 143 -26.10 -13.78 31.37
CA LYS A 143 -27.46 -14.27 31.60
C LYS A 143 -27.44 -15.52 32.49
N LYS A 144 -26.53 -16.48 32.27
CA LYS A 144 -26.38 -17.66 33.13
C LYS A 144 -26.03 -17.30 34.58
N GLU A 145 -25.16 -16.32 34.77
CA GLU A 145 -24.74 -15.87 36.11
C GLU A 145 -25.88 -15.17 36.86
N LYS A 146 -26.69 -14.36 36.16
CA LYS A 146 -27.88 -13.71 36.74
C LYS A 146 -28.98 -14.69 37.17
N TYR A 147 -29.03 -15.89 36.59
CA TYR A 147 -29.98 -16.95 36.95
C TYR A 147 -29.33 -18.08 37.74
N ARG A 148 -28.09 -17.90 38.24
CA ARG A 148 -27.50 -18.87 39.15
C ARG A 148 -28.31 -18.79 40.45
N PRO A 149 -29.08 -19.82 40.84
CA PRO A 149 -29.75 -19.78 42.13
C PRO A 149 -28.66 -19.60 43.17
N LEU A 150 -28.80 -18.57 44.00
CA LEU A 150 -28.11 -18.48 45.27
C LEU A 150 -28.56 -19.71 46.05
N TYR A 151 -27.86 -20.83 45.87
CA TYR A 151 -27.88 -21.89 46.86
C TYR A 151 -27.37 -21.21 48.11
N LYS A 152 -28.32 -20.83 48.96
CA LYS A 152 -28.06 -20.56 50.35
C LYS A 152 -27.25 -21.77 50.82
N THR A 153 -26.00 -21.51 51.16
CA THR A 153 -25.28 -22.31 52.15
C THR A 153 -26.07 -22.14 53.44
N GLU A 154 -27.08 -22.99 53.62
CA GLU A 154 -27.62 -23.27 54.94
C GLU A 154 -26.67 -24.26 55.60
N GLU A 155 -25.99 -23.72 56.62
CA GLU A 155 -25.35 -24.36 57.79
C GLU A 155 -24.14 -25.27 57.58
#